data_AF-A0A6A6D464-F1
#
_entry.id   AF-A0A6A6D464-F1
#
_cell.length_a   1.000
_cell.length_b   1.000
_cell.length_c   1.000
_cell.angle_alpha   90.00
_cell.angle_beta   90.00
_cell.angle_gamma   90.00
#
_symmetry.space_group_name_H-M   'P 1'
#
loop_
_entity.id
_entity.type
_entity.pdbx_description
1 polymer ?
#
loop_
_entity_poly.entity_id
_entity_poly.type
_entity_poly.pdbx_seq_one_letter_code
_entity_poly.pdbx_strand_id
1 'polypeptide(L)'
;MQPLKRTGVSCARRLRPQVQRQSRRHASDSHGPDSHGSHDAHHSTPANESFGSGFYIALAAIPASFALYKFSRQGTDEQPYFTRLIRDTYNGYKDRWAERNASHTQAMEQAAADRVIFLNESNNTLRRVDIRFPEIFNTGSPWNVPAGHGSANLDHLIAKYEKEAYEENDRKLKQLRDNNVPAEKEFESFRKLTSAAKDS
;
A
#
# COMPACT_ATOMS: atom_id res chain seq x y z
N MET A 1 9.88 33.53 2.59
CA MET A 1 9.90 32.15 2.07
C MET A 1 10.10 31.19 3.25
N GLN A 2 9.00 30.73 3.87
CA GLN A 2 9.03 29.77 4.98
C GLN A 2 8.74 28.36 4.44
N PRO A 3 9.49 27.32 4.87
CA PRO A 3 9.35 25.97 4.30
C PRO A 3 8.18 25.18 4.90
N LEU A 4 7.47 24.46 4.02
CA LEU A 4 6.40 23.51 4.33
C LEU A 4 6.91 22.37 5.22
N LYS A 5 6.53 22.36 6.50
CA LYS A 5 6.59 21.19 7.38
C LYS A 5 5.17 20.69 7.68
N ARG A 6 4.56 19.91 6.79
CA ARG A 6 3.26 19.27 7.08
C ARG A 6 3.05 17.94 6.34
N THR A 7 3.84 16.91 6.67
CA THR A 7 3.51 15.52 6.30
C THR A 7 4.05 14.56 7.38
N GLY A 8 3.35 14.48 8.52
CA GLY A 8 3.67 13.53 9.58
C GLY A 8 2.54 13.23 10.57
N VAL A 9 1.43 13.98 10.53
CA VAL A 9 0.38 13.91 11.57
C VAL A 9 -0.86 13.13 11.13
N SER A 10 -0.95 12.66 9.88
CA SER A 10 -2.17 11.99 9.36
C SER A 10 -2.28 10.49 9.68
N CYS A 11 -1.25 9.83 10.19
CA CYS A 11 -1.29 8.38 10.45
C CYS A 11 -1.78 7.99 11.86
N ALA A 12 -1.91 8.92 12.81
CA ALA A 12 -2.24 8.59 14.20
C ALA A 12 -3.74 8.49 14.52
N ARG A 13 -4.65 8.68 13.56
CA ARG A 13 -6.11 8.72 13.82
C ARG A 13 -6.86 7.39 13.57
N ARG A 14 -6.17 6.29 13.22
CA ARG A 14 -6.81 5.01 12.87
C ARG A 14 -6.77 3.92 13.96
N LEU A 15 -6.28 4.22 15.17
CA LEU A 15 -6.22 3.26 16.27
C LEU A 15 -7.07 3.71 17.46
N ARG A 16 -8.39 3.86 17.26
CA ARG A 16 -9.35 3.87 18.37
C ARG A 16 -10.00 2.49 18.48
N PRO A 17 -9.86 1.77 19.61
CA PRO A 17 -10.64 0.56 19.84
C PRO A 17 -12.12 0.94 20.02
N GLN A 18 -12.98 0.37 19.18
CA GLN A 18 -14.43 0.39 19.39
C GLN A 18 -14.74 -0.45 20.62
N VAL A 19 -15.14 0.19 21.71
CA VAL A 19 -15.72 -0.48 22.88
C VAL A 19 -17.03 -1.13 22.44
N GLN A 20 -17.06 -2.47 22.38
CA GLN A 20 -18.28 -3.21 22.10
C GLN A 20 -19.28 -2.98 23.25
N ARG A 21 -20.48 -2.53 22.90
CA ARG A 21 -21.60 -2.36 23.83
C ARG A 21 -22.10 -3.74 24.27
N GLN A 22 -22.20 -3.96 25.58
CA GLN A 22 -22.87 -5.14 26.16
C GLN A 22 -24.33 -5.23 25.68
N SER A 23 -24.76 -6.41 25.24
CA SER A 23 -26.18 -6.72 25.03
C SER A 23 -26.90 -6.81 26.37
N ARG A 24 -28.03 -6.11 26.48
CA ARG A 24 -28.91 -6.14 27.65
C ARG A 24 -29.63 -7.50 27.70
N ARG A 25 -29.65 -8.11 28.88
CA ARG A 25 -30.41 -9.32 29.20
C ARG A 25 -31.90 -8.98 29.25
N HIS A 26 -32.74 -9.79 28.61
CA HIS A 26 -34.17 -9.80 28.86
C HIS A 26 -34.43 -10.58 30.15
N ALA A 27 -34.77 -9.86 31.21
CA ALA A 27 -35.50 -10.41 32.34
C ALA A 27 -36.98 -10.08 32.11
N SER A 28 -37.79 -11.10 31.84
CA SER A 28 -39.24 -11.04 31.99
C SER A 28 -39.67 -12.30 32.72
N ASP A 29 -39.73 -12.14 34.03
CA ASP A 29 -40.63 -12.87 34.91
C ASP A 29 -42.05 -12.46 34.52
N SER A 30 -42.86 -13.43 34.09
CA SER A 30 -44.29 -13.26 33.89
C SER A 30 -44.99 -14.54 34.29
N HIS A 31 -45.26 -14.67 35.58
CA HIS A 31 -46.33 -15.52 36.09
C HIS A 31 -47.68 -15.04 35.53
N GLY A 32 -48.36 -15.91 34.79
CA GLY A 32 -49.79 -15.83 34.52
C GLY A 32 -50.40 -17.20 34.84
N PRO A 33 -51.39 -17.29 35.73
CA PRO A 33 -52.09 -18.53 36.02
C PRO A 33 -53.13 -18.81 34.92
N ASP A 34 -53.69 -20.01 34.96
CA ASP A 34 -55.00 -20.39 34.38
C ASP A 34 -54.96 -21.38 33.20
N SER A 35 -55.54 -22.54 33.50
CA SER A 35 -56.42 -23.35 32.64
C SER A 35 -55.85 -24.54 31.83
N HIS A 36 -56.15 -25.72 32.40
CA HIS A 36 -56.77 -26.90 31.77
C HIS A 36 -56.02 -27.82 30.77
N GLY A 37 -56.03 -29.11 31.13
CA GLY A 37 -56.07 -30.28 30.24
C GLY A 37 -54.69 -30.82 29.82
N SER A 38 -54.42 -32.11 29.74
CA SER A 38 -55.17 -33.34 30.01
C SER A 38 -54.15 -34.49 29.91
N HIS A 39 -54.41 -35.53 30.69
CA HIS A 39 -53.97 -36.92 30.64
C HIS A 39 -53.24 -37.49 29.39
N ASP A 40 -52.33 -38.42 29.71
CA ASP A 40 -51.95 -39.64 28.97
C ASP A 40 -51.27 -39.51 27.60
N ALA A 41 -50.04 -40.04 27.49
CA ALA A 41 -49.78 -41.30 26.78
C ALA A 41 -48.28 -41.54 26.59
N HIS A 42 -47.94 -42.82 26.65
CA HIS A 42 -46.62 -43.42 26.65
C HIS A 42 -45.87 -43.31 25.30
N HIS A 43 -44.54 -43.59 25.39
CA HIS A 43 -43.58 -44.05 24.36
C HIS A 43 -42.63 -43.00 23.75
N SER A 44 -41.32 -43.09 24.09
CA SER A 44 -40.20 -43.17 23.13
C SER A 44 -38.81 -43.01 23.79
N THR A 45 -38.08 -44.13 23.94
CA THR A 45 -36.59 -44.31 23.98
C THR A 45 -35.75 -43.64 25.10
N PRO A 46 -34.70 -44.33 25.64
CA PRO A 46 -33.70 -43.67 26.48
C PRO A 46 -32.80 -42.82 25.59
N ALA A 47 -33.03 -41.51 25.58
CA ALA A 47 -32.07 -40.57 25.01
C ALA A 47 -30.83 -40.59 25.91
N ASN A 48 -29.72 -41.10 25.37
CA ASN A 48 -28.40 -40.95 25.98
C ASN A 48 -28.08 -39.45 26.09
N GLU A 49 -28.33 -38.85 27.25
CA GLU A 49 -28.04 -37.44 27.51
C GLU A 49 -26.53 -37.23 27.43
N SER A 50 -26.04 -36.72 26.29
CA SER A 50 -24.63 -36.42 26.13
C SER A 50 -24.24 -35.32 27.11
N PHE A 51 -23.19 -35.53 27.91
CA PHE A 51 -22.63 -34.52 28.79
C PHE A 51 -22.47 -33.18 28.05
N GLY A 52 -23.02 -32.11 28.61
CA GLY A 52 -22.98 -30.78 27.97
C GLY A 52 -21.55 -30.32 27.69
N SER A 53 -21.39 -29.42 26.73
CA SER A 53 -20.08 -28.87 26.31
C SER A 53 -19.22 -28.39 27.48
N GLY A 54 -19.83 -27.87 28.56
CA GLY A 54 -19.15 -27.46 29.79
C GLY A 54 -18.36 -28.57 30.49
N PHE A 55 -18.81 -29.82 30.41
CA PHE A 55 -18.11 -30.96 31.01
C PHE A 55 -16.78 -31.24 30.31
N TYR A 56 -16.78 -31.20 28.97
CA TYR A 56 -15.56 -31.34 28.17
C TYR A 56 -14.61 -30.16 28.35
N ILE A 57 -15.14 -28.94 28.50
CA ILE A 57 -14.32 -27.76 28.83
C ILE A 57 -13.65 -27.93 30.19
N ALA A 58 -14.38 -28.40 31.22
CA ALA A 58 -13.81 -28.65 32.54
C ALA A 58 -12.76 -29.77 32.50
N LEU A 59 -13.03 -30.86 31.80
CA LEU A 59 -12.06 -31.94 31.60
C LEU A 59 -10.81 -31.47 30.84
N ALA A 60 -10.96 -30.58 29.86
CA ALA A 60 -9.83 -29.98 29.14
C ALA A 60 -9.07 -28.94 29.98
N ALA A 61 -9.74 -28.25 30.90
CA ALA A 61 -9.14 -27.24 31.77
C ALA A 61 -8.13 -27.85 32.76
N ILE A 62 -8.34 -29.10 33.20
CA ILE A 62 -7.42 -29.80 34.11
C ILE A 62 -6.03 -29.99 33.48
N PRO A 63 -5.86 -30.66 32.32
CA PRO A 63 -4.56 -30.79 31.68
C PRO A 63 -4.03 -29.44 31.17
N ALA A 64 -4.89 -28.53 30.71
CA ALA A 64 -4.46 -27.20 30.28
C ALA A 64 -3.84 -26.39 31.43
N SER A 65 -4.47 -26.40 32.61
CA SER A 65 -3.95 -25.73 33.81
C SER A 65 -2.66 -26.39 34.33
N PHE A 66 -2.55 -27.71 34.25
CA PHE A 66 -1.32 -28.42 34.59
C PHE A 66 -0.17 -28.09 33.62
N ALA A 67 -0.44 -28.04 32.32
CA ALA A 67 0.52 -27.63 31.31
C ALA A 67 0.97 -26.17 31.52
N LEU A 68 0.03 -25.28 31.81
CA LEU A 68 0.33 -23.88 32.13
C LEU A 68 1.15 -23.75 33.40
N TYR A 69 0.84 -24.53 34.44
CA TYR A 69 1.62 -24.57 35.67
C TYR A 69 3.05 -25.06 35.44
N LYS A 70 3.24 -26.12 34.64
CA LYS A 70 4.56 -26.63 34.27
C LYS A 70 5.36 -25.65 33.41
N PHE A 71 4.70 -24.96 32.48
CA PHE A 71 5.33 -23.92 31.67
C PHE A 71 5.65 -22.65 32.47
N SER A 72 4.85 -22.33 33.48
CA SER A 72 5.04 -21.17 34.36
C SER A 72 6.13 -21.42 35.41
N ARG A 73 6.28 -22.67 35.88
CA ARG A 73 7.28 -23.06 36.87
C ARG A 73 8.64 -23.30 36.23
N GLN A 74 9.28 -22.22 35.81
CA GLN A 74 10.62 -22.18 35.27
C GLN A 74 11.60 -21.95 36.44
N GLY A 75 12.76 -22.63 36.44
CA GLY A 75 13.67 -22.67 37.59
C GLY A 75 14.16 -21.29 38.03
N THR A 76 14.59 -21.17 39.29
CA THR A 76 15.01 -19.91 39.94
C THR A 76 16.18 -19.20 39.26
N ASP A 77 16.88 -19.85 38.34
CA ASP A 77 18.10 -19.35 37.70
C ASP A 77 17.96 -19.17 36.16
N GLU A 78 16.85 -19.60 35.57
CA GLU A 78 16.61 -19.50 34.12
C GLU A 78 15.54 -18.45 33.79
N GLN A 79 15.85 -17.53 32.85
CA GLN A 79 14.88 -16.56 32.35
C GLN A 79 13.70 -17.27 31.68
N PRO A 80 12.48 -16.70 31.77
CA PRO A 80 11.33 -17.37 31.19
C PRO A 80 11.49 -17.56 29.68
N TYR A 81 10.94 -18.64 29.13
CA TYR A 81 11.11 -19.05 27.73
C TYR A 81 10.91 -17.90 26.73
N PHE A 82 9.88 -17.08 26.93
CA PHE A 82 9.62 -15.91 26.07
C PHE A 82 10.71 -14.85 26.17
N THR A 83 11.24 -14.58 27.36
CA THR A 83 12.37 -13.67 27.54
C THR A 83 13.64 -14.22 26.91
N ARG A 84 13.89 -15.54 27.00
CA ARG A 84 15.01 -16.18 26.30
C ARG A 84 14.87 -16.06 24.78
N LEU A 85 13.69 -16.36 24.24
CA LEU A 85 13.41 -16.24 22.81
C LEU A 85 13.60 -14.80 22.32
N ILE A 86 13.11 -13.82 23.06
CA ILE A 86 13.34 -12.40 22.76
C ILE A 86 14.84 -12.10 22.83
N ARG A 87 15.53 -12.51 23.89
CA ARG A 87 16.95 -12.24 24.02
C ARG A 87 17.76 -12.85 22.87
N ASP A 88 17.55 -14.12 22.54
CA ASP A 88 18.28 -14.81 21.47
C ASP A 88 18.01 -14.18 20.09
N THR A 89 16.77 -13.74 19.83
CA THR A 89 16.41 -13.08 18.57
C THR A 89 16.97 -11.67 18.46
N TYR A 90 17.06 -10.92 19.57
CA TYR A 90 17.47 -9.52 19.58
C TYR A 90 18.94 -9.28 19.94
N ASN A 91 19.65 -10.25 20.51
CA ASN A 91 21.05 -10.11 20.95
C ASN A 91 21.97 -9.60 19.82
N GLY A 92 21.83 -10.14 18.61
CA GLY A 92 22.67 -9.74 17.47
C GLY A 92 22.33 -8.40 16.82
N TYR A 93 21.17 -7.80 17.15
CA TYR A 93 20.79 -6.51 16.56
C TYR A 93 21.63 -5.36 17.11
N LYS A 94 22.02 -5.44 18.39
CA LYS A 94 22.87 -4.43 19.01
C LYS A 94 24.21 -4.31 18.27
N ASP A 95 24.83 -5.44 17.98
CA ASP A 95 26.13 -5.49 17.30
C ASP A 95 26.01 -5.04 15.85
N ARG A 96 24.98 -5.49 15.13
CA ARG A 96 24.71 -5.04 13.75
C ARG A 96 24.43 -3.54 13.65
N TRP A 97 23.74 -2.97 14.63
CA TRP A 97 23.52 -1.52 14.68
C TRP A 97 24.81 -0.76 15.00
N ALA A 98 25.64 -1.28 15.91
CA ALA A 98 26.95 -0.72 16.19
C ALA A 98 27.86 -0.75 14.95
N GLU A 99 27.92 -1.87 14.23
CA GLU A 99 28.72 -2.04 13.00
C GLU A 99 28.26 -1.10 11.88
N ARG A 100 26.94 -0.98 11.68
CA ARG A 100 26.39 -0.04 10.69
C ARG A 100 26.71 1.40 11.04
N ASN A 101 26.61 1.77 12.32
CA ASN A 101 26.94 3.11 12.76
C ASN A 101 28.45 3.38 12.61
N ALA A 102 29.30 2.41 12.92
CA ALA A 102 30.75 2.51 12.77
C ALA A 102 31.17 2.70 11.31
N SER A 103 30.60 1.92 10.39
CA SER A 103 30.88 2.08 8.95
C SER A 103 30.39 3.43 8.42
N HIS A 104 29.23 3.91 8.89
CA HIS A 104 28.73 5.24 8.54
C HIS A 104 29.65 6.36 9.06
N THR A 105 30.11 6.29 10.32
CA THR A 105 31.04 7.27 10.88
C THR A 105 32.38 7.27 10.15
N GLN A 106 32.91 6.08 9.83
CA GLN A 106 34.14 5.95 9.07
C GLN A 106 34.02 6.56 7.66
N ALA A 107 32.89 6.32 6.97
CA ALA A 107 32.64 6.92 5.66
C ALA A 107 32.52 8.45 5.75
N MET A 108 31.88 8.98 6.80
CA MET A 108 31.82 10.43 7.04
C MET A 108 33.20 11.03 7.32
N GLU A 109 34.04 10.35 8.11
CA GLU A 109 35.41 10.79 8.41
C GLU A 109 36.27 10.82 7.15
N GLN A 110 36.18 9.79 6.31
CA GLN A 110 36.88 9.75 5.03
C GLN A 110 36.40 10.88 4.10
N ALA A 111 35.09 11.08 3.96
CA ALA A 111 34.55 12.17 3.14
C ALA A 111 34.95 13.56 3.67
N ALA A 112 35.06 13.71 4.99
CA ALA A 112 35.56 14.94 5.61
C ALA A 112 37.05 15.16 5.31
N ALA A 113 37.87 14.12 5.41
CA ALA A 113 39.29 14.17 5.06
C ALA A 113 39.50 14.56 3.59
N ASP A 114 38.75 13.94 2.68
CA ASP A 114 38.80 14.27 1.25
C ASP A 114 38.39 15.72 0.99
N ARG A 115 37.34 16.19 1.68
CA ARG A 115 36.90 17.60 1.59
C ARG A 115 37.99 18.58 2.03
N VAL A 116 38.78 18.25 3.05
CA VAL A 116 39.90 19.12 3.50
C VAL A 116 40.93 19.30 2.40
N ILE A 117 41.22 18.26 1.62
CA ILE A 117 42.14 18.35 0.47
C ILE A 117 41.61 19.36 -0.54
N PHE A 118 40.34 19.24 -0.96
CA PHE A 118 39.75 20.13 -1.96
C PHE A 118 39.58 21.57 -1.48
N LEU A 119 39.24 21.78 -0.20
CA LEU A 119 39.11 23.12 0.37
C LEU A 119 40.46 23.85 0.39
N ASN A 120 41.54 23.15 0.76
CA ASN A 120 42.87 23.74 0.83
C ASN A 120 43.53 23.90 -0.55
N GLU A 121 43.22 23.02 -1.51
CA GLU A 121 43.76 23.12 -2.88
C GLU A 121 43.24 24.37 -3.62
N SER A 122 41.96 24.72 -3.41
CA SER A 122 41.31 25.83 -4.13
C SER A 122 41.87 27.23 -3.79
N ASN A 123 42.59 27.35 -2.67
CA ASN A 123 43.10 28.63 -2.18
C ASN A 123 44.49 28.99 -2.75
N ASN A 124 45.24 28.03 -3.32
CA ASN A 124 46.61 28.29 -3.74
C ASN A 124 46.78 28.68 -5.20
N THR A 125 45.92 28.20 -6.11
CA THR A 125 45.86 28.70 -7.49
C THR A 125 44.55 28.20 -8.09
N LEU A 126 43.57 29.06 -8.39
CA LEU A 126 42.58 28.68 -9.39
C LEU A 126 43.38 28.34 -10.66
N ARG A 127 43.49 27.05 -10.99
CA ARG A 127 44.11 26.56 -12.22
C ARG A 127 43.17 26.90 -13.37
N ARG A 128 43.02 28.21 -13.63
CA ARG A 128 42.30 28.78 -14.75
C ARG A 128 43.11 28.43 -15.99
N VAL A 129 42.72 27.35 -16.63
CA VAL A 129 43.16 27.06 -17.99
C VAL A 129 42.33 27.96 -18.88
N ASP A 130 42.97 28.99 -19.44
CA ASP A 130 42.32 29.84 -20.43
C ASP A 130 42.06 29.00 -21.68
N ILE A 131 40.78 28.78 -21.96
CA ILE A 131 40.33 28.01 -23.11
C ILE A 131 39.71 28.96 -24.11
N ARG A 132 40.15 28.84 -25.36
CA ARG A 132 39.70 29.70 -26.46
C ARG A 132 38.19 29.61 -26.72
N PHE A 133 37.57 28.46 -26.41
CA PHE A 133 36.16 28.17 -26.65
C PHE A 133 35.53 27.40 -25.47
N PRO A 134 34.98 28.09 -24.46
CA PRO A 134 34.36 27.43 -23.30
C PRO A 134 33.06 26.69 -23.64
N GLU A 135 32.44 27.02 -24.77
CA GLU A 135 31.19 26.41 -25.22
C GLU A 135 31.31 24.91 -25.55
N ILE A 136 32.53 24.37 -25.70
CA ILE A 136 32.74 22.96 -26.00
C ILE A 136 32.21 22.04 -24.89
N PHE A 137 32.17 22.50 -23.64
CA PHE A 137 31.59 21.75 -22.53
C PHE A 137 30.08 21.57 -22.63
N ASN A 138 29.41 22.42 -23.40
CA ASN A 138 27.97 22.33 -23.65
C ASN A 138 27.66 21.49 -24.91
N THR A 139 28.67 21.13 -25.70
CA THR A 139 28.51 20.33 -26.92
C THR A 139 28.73 18.84 -26.66
N GLY A 140 27.89 17.98 -27.23
CA GLY A 140 28.08 16.53 -27.19
C GLY A 140 27.39 15.77 -26.05
N SER A 141 26.65 16.47 -25.16
CA SER A 141 25.75 15.77 -24.23
C SER A 141 24.59 15.16 -25.02
N PRO A 142 24.35 13.83 -24.93
CA PRO A 142 23.22 13.18 -25.60
C PRO A 142 21.86 13.75 -25.19
N TRP A 143 21.81 14.44 -24.05
CA TRP A 143 20.58 14.90 -23.40
C TRP A 143 20.37 16.42 -23.47
N ASN A 144 21.40 17.19 -23.86
CA ASN A 144 21.33 18.66 -23.91
C ASN A 144 21.60 19.16 -25.32
N VAL A 145 20.73 18.78 -26.26
CA VAL A 145 20.84 19.21 -27.66
C VAL A 145 19.63 20.08 -28.03
N PRO A 146 19.83 21.25 -28.66
CA PRO A 146 18.72 22.08 -29.14
C PRO A 146 17.85 21.30 -30.14
N ALA A 147 16.54 21.53 -30.09
CA ALA A 147 15.59 20.86 -30.98
C ALA A 147 16.01 20.98 -32.45
N GLY A 148 16.06 19.84 -33.17
CA GLY A 148 16.46 19.77 -34.57
C GLY A 148 17.96 19.55 -34.82
N HIS A 149 18.81 19.65 -33.80
CA HIS A 149 20.18 19.15 -33.83
C HIS A 149 20.24 17.98 -32.88
N GLY A 150 20.63 16.79 -33.34
CA GLY A 150 20.68 15.64 -32.45
C GLY A 150 21.03 14.36 -33.17
N SER A 151 21.99 13.63 -32.61
CA SER A 151 22.35 12.26 -32.97
C SER A 151 21.32 11.22 -32.50
N ALA A 152 20.12 11.64 -32.09
CA ALA A 152 19.05 10.74 -31.69
C ALA A 152 18.42 10.14 -32.94
N ASN A 153 18.33 8.81 -33.01
CA ASN A 153 17.66 8.13 -34.11
C ASN A 153 16.14 8.42 -34.04
N LEU A 154 15.61 9.11 -35.06
CA LEU A 154 14.19 9.47 -35.18
C LEU A 154 13.40 8.53 -36.11
N ASP A 155 14.04 7.49 -36.65
CA ASP A 155 13.47 6.62 -37.69
C ASP A 155 12.15 5.99 -37.22
N HIS A 156 12.08 5.63 -35.94
CA HIS A 156 10.89 5.01 -35.35
C HIS A 156 9.70 5.98 -35.22
N LEU A 157 9.97 7.27 -35.03
CA LEU A 157 8.94 8.32 -35.01
C LEU A 157 8.47 8.62 -36.44
N ILE A 158 9.40 8.72 -37.38
CA ILE A 158 9.11 8.92 -38.81
C ILE A 158 8.19 7.79 -39.31
N ALA A 159 8.59 6.53 -39.09
CA ALA A 159 7.81 5.37 -39.51
C ALA A 159 6.39 5.33 -38.90
N LYS A 160 6.24 5.79 -37.65
CA LYS A 160 4.93 5.89 -37.00
C LYS A 160 4.05 6.92 -37.72
N TYR A 161 4.56 8.13 -37.96
CA TYR A 161 3.78 9.20 -38.58
C TYR A 161 3.48 8.93 -40.06
N GLU A 162 4.38 8.28 -40.79
CA GLU A 162 4.11 7.80 -42.15
C GLU A 162 2.94 6.82 -42.16
N LYS A 163 2.93 5.85 -41.23
CA LYS A 163 1.83 4.89 -41.10
C LYS A 163 0.50 5.57 -40.78
N GLU A 164 0.49 6.51 -39.82
CA GLU A 164 -0.71 7.28 -39.49
C GLU A 164 -1.23 8.07 -40.70
N ALA A 165 -0.35 8.68 -41.49
CA ALA A 165 -0.72 9.42 -42.70
C ALA A 165 -1.33 8.50 -43.79
N TYR A 166 -0.76 7.31 -44.01
CA TYR A 166 -1.33 6.35 -44.96
C TYR A 166 -2.70 5.84 -44.50
N GLU A 167 -2.86 5.52 -43.21
CA GLU A 167 -4.14 5.08 -42.66
C GLU A 167 -5.22 6.16 -42.77
N GLU A 168 -4.88 7.43 -42.53
CA GLU A 168 -5.81 8.54 -42.72
C GLU A 168 -6.20 8.73 -44.19
N ASN A 169 -5.24 8.59 -45.11
CA ASN A 169 -5.51 8.67 -46.55
C ASN A 169 -6.43 7.53 -47.01
N ASP A 170 -6.22 6.31 -46.53
CA ASP A 170 -7.09 5.17 -46.81
C ASP A 170 -8.50 5.38 -46.23
N ARG A 171 -8.62 5.95 -45.03
CA ARG A 171 -9.92 6.30 -44.43
C ARG A 171 -10.63 7.36 -45.25
N LYS A 172 -9.93 8.42 -45.67
CA LYS A 172 -10.48 9.46 -46.55
C LYS A 172 -10.93 8.87 -47.89
N LEU A 173 -10.13 7.99 -48.49
CA LEU A 173 -10.48 7.32 -49.74
C LEU A 173 -11.73 6.44 -49.60
N LYS A 174 -11.86 5.69 -48.50
CA LYS A 174 -13.06 4.90 -48.19
C LYS A 174 -14.28 5.80 -48.00
N GLN A 175 -14.15 6.89 -47.25
CA GLN A 175 -15.23 7.88 -47.08
C GLN A 175 -15.69 8.48 -48.41
N LEU A 176 -14.76 8.75 -49.34
CA LEU A 176 -15.07 9.22 -50.69
C LEU A 176 -15.80 8.13 -51.50
N ARG A 177 -15.37 6.88 -51.43
CA ARG A 177 -16.01 5.75 -52.14
C ARG A 177 -17.43 5.48 -51.63
N ASP A 178 -17.63 5.63 -50.33
CA ASP A 178 -18.92 5.41 -49.67
C ASP A 178 -19.83 6.66 -49.74
N ASN A 179 -19.39 7.74 -50.41
CA ASN A 179 -20.05 9.07 -50.44
C ASN A 179 -20.45 9.57 -49.04
N ASN A 180 -19.62 9.24 -48.05
CA ASN A 180 -19.88 9.45 -46.62
C ASN A 180 -18.89 10.49 -46.07
N VAL A 181 -18.68 11.57 -46.83
CA VAL A 181 -17.73 12.63 -46.48
C VAL A 181 -18.34 13.47 -45.36
N PRO A 182 -17.69 13.61 -44.19
CA PRO A 182 -18.25 14.35 -43.06
C PRO A 182 -18.62 15.81 -43.36
N ALA A 183 -17.95 16.44 -44.32
CA ALA A 183 -18.23 17.81 -44.75
C ALA A 183 -19.52 17.97 -45.57
N GLU A 184 -20.01 16.89 -46.18
CA GLU A 184 -21.19 16.89 -47.04
C GLU A 184 -22.46 16.43 -46.31
N LYS A 185 -22.34 15.99 -45.06
CA LYS A 185 -23.49 15.60 -44.24
C LYS A 185 -24.29 16.82 -43.81
N GLU A 186 -25.62 16.73 -43.96
CA GLU A 186 -26.52 17.70 -43.36
C GLU A 186 -26.34 17.71 -41.83
N PHE A 187 -26.29 18.91 -41.25
CA PHE A 187 -26.20 19.07 -39.80
C PHE A 187 -27.51 18.61 -39.15
N GLU A 188 -27.51 17.45 -38.50
CA GLU A 188 -28.68 17.00 -37.73
C GLU A 188 -28.90 17.93 -36.54
N SER A 189 -29.94 18.77 -36.61
CA SER A 189 -30.30 19.64 -35.50
C SER A 189 -30.86 18.80 -34.34
N PHE A 190 -30.19 18.80 -33.19
CA PHE A 190 -30.56 18.03 -31.98
C PHE A 190 -31.89 18.44 -31.30
N ARG A 191 -32.76 19.20 -31.97
CA ARG A 191 -33.98 19.78 -31.39
C ARG A 191 -35.22 19.07 -31.90
N LYS A 192 -35.50 17.84 -31.43
CA LYS A 192 -36.84 17.20 -31.41
C LYS A 192 -36.79 15.85 -30.67
N LEU A 193 -36.59 15.89 -29.35
CA LEU A 193 -36.78 14.74 -28.46
C LEU A 193 -37.56 15.15 -27.21
N THR A 194 -38.81 15.57 -27.41
CA THR A 194 -39.86 15.50 -26.38
C THR A 194 -41.19 15.31 -27.09
N SER A 195 -41.71 14.08 -27.14
CA SER A 195 -43.10 13.83 -27.48
C SER A 195 -43.97 14.24 -26.28
N ALA A 196 -44.37 15.51 -26.25
CA ALA A 196 -45.36 16.00 -25.30
C ALA A 196 -46.76 15.60 -25.80
N ALA A 197 -47.34 14.63 -25.09
CA ALA A 197 -48.73 14.50 -24.63
C ALA A 197 -49.93 15.05 -25.45
N LYS A 198 -51.03 14.28 -25.32
CA LYS A 198 -52.46 14.63 -25.41
C LYS A 198 -53.14 14.50 -26.78
N ASP A 199 -54.04 13.52 -26.92
CA ASP A 199 -55.47 13.55 -26.55
C ASP A 199 -56.31 14.22 -27.64
N SER A 200 -56.90 13.44 -28.56
CA SER A 200 -58.32 13.44 -28.97
C SER A 200 -58.57 12.31 -29.97
#